data_AF-A0A1G1JJW4-F1
#
_entry.id   AF-A0A1G1JJW4-F1
#
_cell.length_a   1.000
_cell.length_b   1.000
_cell.length_c   1.000
_cell.angle_alpha   90.00
_cell.angle_beta   90.00
_cell.angle_gamma   90.00
#
_symmetry.space_group_name_H-M   'P 1'
#
loop_
_entity.id
_entity.type
_entity.pdbx_description
1 polymer ?
#
loop_
_entity_poly.entity_id
_entity_poly.type
_entity_poly.pdbx_seq_one_letter_code
_entity_poly.pdbx_strand_id
1 'polypeptide(L)'
;MFRMDVSTAVCLYVMSSLLAIFVGWILFEKKVIFPKFIREKADVWECSICAYIYVDSTHHEISQCPQCKSYNKKSPEERLLES
;
A
#
# COMPACT_ATOMS: atom_id res chain seq x y z
N MET A 1 27.29 -2.49 41.88
CA MET A 1 28.34 -1.94 40.97
C MET A 1 28.34 -2.81 39.72
N PHE A 2 27.65 -2.41 38.66
CA PHE A 2 27.67 -3.14 37.39
C PHE A 2 29.06 -2.95 36.77
N ARG A 3 29.95 -3.92 36.95
CA ARG A 3 31.17 -4.03 36.15
C ARG A 3 30.73 -4.49 34.76
N MET A 4 30.42 -3.53 33.89
CA MET A 4 30.31 -3.84 32.48
C MET A 4 31.72 -4.07 31.96
N ASP A 5 32.00 -5.31 31.60
CA ASP A 5 33.24 -5.64 30.90
C ASP A 5 33.26 -4.95 29.54
N VAL A 6 34.44 -4.55 29.09
CA VAL A 6 34.62 -3.89 27.79
C VAL A 6 34.07 -4.78 26.68
N SER A 7 34.21 -6.10 26.80
CA SER A 7 33.58 -7.07 25.90
C SER A 7 32.06 -6.95 25.87
N THR A 8 31.40 -6.81 27.03
CA THR A 8 29.94 -6.67 27.11
C THR A 8 29.48 -5.38 26.43
N ALA A 9 30.20 -4.28 26.61
CA ALA A 9 29.90 -3.00 25.97
C ALA A 9 30.01 -3.09 24.44
N VAL A 10 31.05 -3.74 23.93
CA VAL A 10 31.25 -3.96 22.49
C VAL A 10 30.15 -4.85 21.90
N CYS A 11 29.81 -5.96 22.56
CA CYS A 11 28.73 -6.84 22.12
C CYS A 11 27.39 -6.10 22.05
N LEU A 12 27.04 -5.32 23.07
CA LEU A 12 25.81 -4.53 23.08
C LEU A 12 25.77 -3.49 21.96
N TYR A 13 26.89 -2.81 21.70
CA TYR A 13 26.99 -1.83 20.63
C TYR A 13 26.75 -2.46 19.26
N VAL A 14 27.42 -3.59 18.97
CA VAL A 14 27.28 -4.30 17.69
C VAL A 14 25.86 -4.83 17.53
N MET A 15 25.31 -5.47 18.56
CA MET A 15 23.94 -5.99 18.54
C MET A 15 22.91 -4.87 18.32
N SER A 16 23.06 -3.74 19.01
CA SER A 16 22.17 -2.58 18.84
C SER A 16 22.26 -2.00 17.43
N SER A 17 23.47 -1.97 16.85
CA SER A 17 23.69 -1.44 15.50
C SER A 17 23.04 -2.34 14.45
N LEU A 18 23.22 -3.66 14.57
CA LEU A 18 22.57 -4.64 13.69
C LEU A 18 21.04 -4.58 13.82
N LEU A 19 20.53 -4.46 15.04
CA LEU A 19 19.09 -4.35 15.28
C LEU A 19 18.52 -3.06 14.65
N ALA A 20 19.22 -1.93 14.79
CA ALA A 20 18.80 -0.66 14.20
C ALA A 20 18.76 -0.73 12.66
N ILE A 21 19.77 -1.35 12.04
CA ILE A 21 19.80 -1.57 10.59
C ILE A 21 18.64 -2.48 10.17
N PHE A 22 18.41 -3.58 10.88
CA PHE A 22 17.35 -4.54 10.56
C PHE A 22 15.95 -3.92 10.70
N VAL A 23 15.70 -3.18 11.79
CA VAL A 23 14.44 -2.46 11.98
C VAL A 23 14.27 -1.37 10.93
N GLY A 24 15.34 -0.62 10.63
CA GLY A 24 15.35 0.38 9.56
C GLY A 24 14.98 -0.23 8.20
N TRP A 25 15.55 -1.39 7.88
CA TRP A 25 15.25 -2.14 6.66
C TRP A 25 13.77 -2.55 6.58
N ILE A 26 13.24 -3.18 7.63
CA ILE A 26 11.82 -3.60 7.68
C ILE A 26 10.88 -2.40 7.54
N LEU A 27 11.19 -1.28 8.20
CA LEU A 27 10.38 -0.07 8.09
C LEU A 27 10.47 0.55 6.69
N PHE A 28 11.63 0.48 6.04
CA PHE A 28 11.81 0.98 4.69
C PHE A 28 11.09 0.10 3.66
N GLU A 29 11.20 -1.21 3.73
CA GLU A 29 10.43 -2.13 2.88
C GLU A 29 8.92 -1.94 3.08
N LYS A 30 8.46 -1.83 4.32
CA LYS A 30 7.05 -1.49 4.59
C LYS A 30 6.69 -0.15 3.96
N LYS A 31 7.48 0.90 4.14
CA LYS A 31 7.22 2.21 3.50
C LYS A 31 7.33 2.20 1.97
N VAL A 32 7.98 1.23 1.34
CA VAL A 32 8.03 1.09 -0.11
C VAL A 32 6.87 0.22 -0.62
N ILE A 33 6.37 -0.71 0.19
CA ILE A 33 5.21 -1.56 -0.13
C ILE A 33 3.88 -0.84 0.13
N PHE A 34 3.77 -0.08 1.24
CA PHE A 34 2.56 0.67 1.61
C PHE A 34 2.10 1.76 0.62
N PRO A 35 2.95 2.50 -0.14
CA PRO A 35 2.47 3.45 -1.13
C PRO A 35 1.76 2.77 -2.31
N LYS A 36 1.94 1.44 -2.50
CA LYS A 36 1.14 0.67 -3.47
C LYS A 36 -0.24 0.30 -2.91
N PHE A 37 -0.35 0.09 -1.60
CA PHE A 37 -1.63 -0.20 -0.94
C PHE A 37 -2.50 1.07 -0.79
N ILE A 38 -1.90 2.27 -0.69
CA ILE A 38 -2.66 3.53 -0.76
C ILE A 38 -3.09 3.86 -2.21
N ARG A 39 -2.41 3.30 -3.23
CA ARG A 39 -2.92 3.28 -4.61
C ARG A 39 -4.08 2.30 -4.82
N GLU A 40 -4.49 1.55 -3.80
CA GLU A 40 -5.58 0.55 -3.87
C GLU A 40 -6.99 1.15 -3.70
N LYS A 41 -7.12 2.48 -3.74
CA LYS A 41 -8.37 3.12 -4.19
C LYS A 41 -8.30 3.58 -5.65
N ALA A 42 -7.42 2.96 -6.44
CA ALA A 42 -7.56 3.02 -7.87
C ALA A 42 -8.78 2.17 -8.21
N ASP A 43 -9.95 2.82 -8.22
CA ASP A 43 -11.23 2.22 -8.56
C ASP A 43 -11.05 1.45 -9.88
N VAL A 44 -10.97 0.12 -9.77
CA VAL A 44 -11.02 -0.76 -10.92
C VAL A 44 -12.48 -0.74 -11.37
N TRP A 45 -12.68 -0.44 -12.64
CA TRP A 45 -13.99 -0.39 -13.29
C TRP A 45 -14.07 -1.49 -14.33
N GLU A 46 -15.18 -2.20 -14.29
CA GLU A 46 -15.58 -3.09 -15.37
C GLU A 46 -16.68 -2.40 -16.19
N CYS A 47 -16.54 -2.41 -17.51
CA CYS A 47 -17.53 -1.80 -18.36
C CYS A 47 -18.75 -2.71 -18.58
N SER A 48 -19.93 -2.28 -18.12
CA SER A 48 -21.22 -2.98 -18.33
C SER A 48 -21.58 -3.27 -19.79
N ILE A 49 -21.03 -2.51 -20.75
CA ILE A 49 -21.31 -2.65 -22.19
C ILE A 49 -20.33 -3.57 -22.92
N CYS A 50 -19.04 -3.51 -22.59
CA CYS A 50 -17.99 -4.21 -23.35
C CYS A 50 -17.12 -5.14 -22.50
N ALA A 51 -17.41 -5.27 -21.20
CA ALA A 51 -16.67 -6.04 -20.22
C ALA A 51 -15.17 -5.69 -20.13
N TYR A 52 -14.76 -4.54 -20.66
CA TYR A 52 -13.39 -4.07 -20.56
C TYR A 52 -13.08 -3.60 -19.14
N ILE A 53 -12.01 -4.12 -18.56
CA ILE A 53 -11.53 -3.76 -17.22
C ILE A 53 -10.49 -2.65 -17.35
N TYR A 54 -10.71 -1.53 -16.65
CA TYR A 54 -9.82 -0.39 -16.67
C TYR A 54 -9.69 0.23 -15.29
N VAL A 55 -8.67 1.07 -15.12
CA VAL A 55 -8.41 1.79 -13.88
C VAL A 55 -8.66 3.26 -14.15
N ASP A 56 -9.59 3.86 -13.41
CA ASP A 56 -9.85 5.28 -13.48
C ASP A 56 -9.75 5.88 -12.07
N SER A 57 -8.68 6.64 -11.84
CA SER A 57 -8.40 7.34 -10.57
C SER A 57 -9.01 8.74 -10.52
N THR A 58 -9.70 9.17 -11.58
CA THR A 58 -10.11 10.57 -11.79
C THR A 58 -11.55 10.82 -11.39
N HIS A 59 -12.41 9.79 -11.46
CA HIS A 59 -13.84 9.93 -11.20
C HIS A 59 -14.37 8.79 -10.34
N HIS A 60 -14.71 9.11 -9.09
CA HIS A 60 -15.21 8.15 -8.09
C HIS A 60 -16.70 7.77 -8.28
N GLU A 61 -17.45 8.47 -9.14
CA GLU A 61 -18.91 8.25 -9.28
C GLU A 61 -19.32 7.78 -10.67
N ILE A 62 -18.68 8.29 -11.72
CA ILE A 62 -19.01 7.98 -13.12
C ILE A 62 -17.69 7.90 -13.90
N SER A 63 -17.38 6.75 -14.48
CA SER A 63 -16.20 6.60 -15.35
C SER A 63 -16.61 6.34 -16.79
N GLN A 64 -15.84 6.87 -17.73
CA GLN A 64 -16.07 6.66 -19.16
C GLN A 64 -15.13 5.57 -19.67
N CYS A 65 -15.68 4.52 -20.28
CA CYS A 65 -14.87 3.43 -20.82
C CYS A 65 -13.99 3.91 -21.99
N PRO A 66 -12.67 3.66 -21.98
CA PRO A 66 -11.80 4.09 -23.08
C PRO A 66 -12.04 3.35 -24.39
N GLN A 67 -12.63 2.14 -24.33
CA GLN A 67 -12.84 1.30 -25.50
C GLN A 67 -14.15 1.62 -26.24
N CYS A 68 -15.27 1.67 -25.51
CA CYS A 68 -16.60 1.88 -26.11
C CYS A 68 -17.22 3.25 -25.81
N LYS A 69 -16.55 4.08 -24.99
CA LYS A 69 -17.00 5.43 -24.58
C LYS A 69 -18.33 5.46 -23.82
N SER A 70 -18.84 4.31 -23.39
CA SER A 70 -20.00 4.24 -22.52
C SER A 70 -19.66 4.72 -21.11
N TYR A 71 -20.67 5.18 -20.39
CA TYR A 71 -20.55 5.60 -18.99
C TYR A 71 -20.91 4.44 -18.07
N ASN A 72 -20.04 4.15 -17.10
CA ASN A 72 -20.31 3.22 -16.01
C ASN A 72 -20.57 3.99 -14.72
N LYS A 73 -21.52 3.50 -13.93
CA LYS A 73 -21.87 4.05 -12.61
C LYS A 73 -21.77 2.93 -11.59
N LYS A 74 -20.95 3.10 -10.56
CA LYS A 74 -20.95 2.20 -9.39
C LYS A 74 -22.18 2.54 -8.56
N SER A 75 -22.95 1.54 -8.18
CA SER A 75 -24.14 1.74 -7.35
C SER A 75 -23.73 2.09 -5.91
N PRO A 76 -24.54 2.84 -5.13
CA PRO A 76 -24.24 3.13 -3.74
C PRO A 76 -24.12 1.89 -2.84
N GLU A 77 -24.74 0.76 -3.23
CA GLU A 77 -24.69 -0.51 -2.49
C GLU A 77 -23.31 -1.18 -2.56
N GLU A 78 -22.61 -1.08 -3.69
CA GLU A 78 -21.25 -1.63 -3.84
C GLU A 78 -20.23 -0.89 -2.95
N ARG A 79 -20.49 0.39 -2.61
CA ARG A 79 -19.64 1.17 -1.70
C ARG A 79 -19.68 0.72 -0.23
N LEU A 80 -20.75 0.04 0.21
CA LEU A 80 -20.95 -0.36 1.61
C LEU A 80 -20.42 -1.76 1.94
N LEU A 81 -20.15 -2.59 0.92
CA LEU A 81 -19.50 -3.89 1.10
C LEU A 81 -17.96 -3.77 1.15
N GLU A 82 -17.42 -2.60 0.80
CA GLU A 82 -15.99 -2.28 0.80
C GLU A 82 -15.56 -1.37 1.98
N SER A 83 -16.47 -1.09 2.94
CA SER A 83 -16.22 -0.24 4.12
C SER A 83 -15.84 -1.00 5.38
#